data_AF-A0A550GMP1-F1
#
_entry.id   AF-A0A550GMP1-F1
#
_cell.length_a   1.000
_cell.length_b   1.000
_cell.length_c   1.000
_cell.angle_alpha   90.00
_cell.angle_beta   90.00
_cell.angle_gamma   90.00
#
_symmetry.space_group_name_H-M   'P 1'
#
loop_
_entity.id
_entity.type
_entity.pdbx_description
1 polymer ?
#
loop_
_entity_poly.entity_id
_entity_poly.type
_entity_poly.pdbx_seq_one_letter_code
_entity_poly.pdbx_strand_id
1 'polypeptide(L)'
;MISLDLGCGNNKQKNHLGLDIKRNSSADIIADLENLPIRDCCINKVYSRRVLQHVEDYIGGLKEIHRILKPGGDIRIIVASLWGLLFYKSGFSQSSGKYSTFHLFTKRNLEKKLKQINFINIKITRIRSHRKIGYDFQIAAKKMD
;
A
#
# COMPACT_ATOMS: atom_id res chain seq x y z
N MET A 1 -12.95 0.83 -16.32
CA MET A 1 -11.91 0.17 -15.50
C MET A 1 -11.80 0.94 -14.19
N ILE A 2 -11.94 0.28 -13.03
CA ILE A 2 -11.95 0.95 -11.72
C ILE A 2 -10.56 0.82 -11.08
N SER A 3 -9.98 1.94 -10.64
CA SER A 3 -8.69 1.99 -9.97
C SER A 3 -8.83 2.64 -8.60
N LEU A 4 -8.15 2.09 -7.60
CA LEU A 4 -8.24 2.51 -6.20
C LEU A 4 -6.88 3.01 -5.72
N ASP A 5 -6.85 4.16 -5.06
CA ASP A 5 -5.68 4.74 -4.37
C ASP A 5 -5.89 4.60 -2.86
N LEU A 6 -5.19 3.64 -2.25
CA LEU A 6 -5.31 3.27 -0.84
C LEU A 6 -4.34 4.07 0.02
N GLY A 7 -4.91 4.74 1.03
CA GLY A 7 -4.29 5.73 1.91
C GLY A 7 -3.83 6.96 1.14
N CYS A 8 -4.73 7.52 0.34
CA CYS A 8 -4.45 8.63 -0.58
C CYS A 8 -4.12 9.95 0.12
N GLY A 9 -4.50 10.11 1.40
CA GLY A 9 -4.42 11.36 2.14
C GLY A 9 -5.02 12.52 1.34
N ASN A 10 -4.30 13.64 1.30
CA ASN A 10 -4.72 14.83 0.56
C ASN A 10 -4.22 14.87 -0.89
N ASN A 11 -3.53 13.83 -1.35
CA ASN A 11 -2.89 13.79 -2.67
C ASN A 11 -3.33 12.56 -3.46
N LYS A 12 -4.64 12.47 -3.69
CA LYS A 12 -5.28 11.39 -4.44
C LYS A 12 -4.79 11.34 -5.89
N GLN A 13 -4.47 10.13 -6.37
CA GLN A 13 -4.13 9.89 -7.76
C GLN A 13 -5.28 10.27 -8.70
N LYS A 14 -4.96 10.95 -9.80
CA LYS A 14 -5.95 11.29 -10.83
C LYS A 14 -6.57 10.01 -11.40
N ASN A 15 -7.87 10.05 -11.69
CA ASN A 15 -8.65 8.93 -12.22
C ASN A 15 -8.69 7.67 -11.33
N HIS A 16 -8.44 7.81 -10.03
CA HIS A 16 -8.62 6.76 -9.03
C HIS A 16 -9.73 7.16 -8.06
N LEU A 17 -10.49 6.17 -7.57
CA LEU A 17 -11.21 6.32 -6.31
C LEU A 17 -10.18 6.37 -5.19
N GLY A 18 -10.30 7.31 -4.28
CA GLY A 18 -9.42 7.44 -3.12
C GLY A 18 -10.07 6.80 -1.90
N LEU A 19 -9.25 6.10 -1.11
CA LEU A 19 -9.65 5.59 0.19
C LEU A 19 -8.60 5.99 1.23
N ASP A 20 -9.05 6.46 2.38
CA ASP A 20 -8.19 6.74 3.53
C ASP A 20 -8.97 6.53 4.83
N ILE A 21 -8.27 6.19 5.91
CA ILE A 21 -8.87 6.07 7.23
C ILE A 21 -9.18 7.45 7.84
N LYS A 22 -8.46 8.49 7.41
CA LYS A 22 -8.61 9.85 7.93
C LYS A 22 -9.78 10.57 7.28
N ARG A 23 -10.72 11.02 8.10
CA ARG A 23 -11.89 11.83 7.69
C ARG A 23 -11.53 13.16 7.04
N ASN A 24 -10.36 13.72 7.35
CA ASN A 24 -9.87 14.99 6.80
C ASN A 24 -8.96 14.80 5.57
N SER A 25 -9.16 13.72 4.82
CA SER A 25 -8.44 13.42 3.58
C SER A 25 -9.24 13.84 2.33
N SER A 26 -8.63 13.74 1.16
CA SER A 26 -9.30 13.90 -0.14
C SER A 26 -9.94 12.59 -0.65
N ALA A 27 -10.13 11.61 0.22
CA ALA A 27 -10.67 10.29 -0.12
C ALA A 27 -12.16 10.36 -0.47
N ASP A 28 -12.57 9.49 -1.40
CA ASP A 28 -13.98 9.28 -1.74
C ASP A 28 -14.64 8.29 -0.77
N ILE A 29 -13.84 7.40 -0.17
CA ILE A 29 -14.27 6.37 0.77
C ILE A 29 -13.45 6.53 2.05
N ILE A 30 -14.13 6.68 3.19
CA ILE A 30 -13.48 6.68 4.51
C ILE A 30 -13.59 5.29 5.11
N ALA A 31 -12.48 4.56 5.19
CA ALA A 31 -12.44 3.20 5.68
C ALA A 31 -11.05 2.76 6.11
N ASP A 32 -10.99 1.71 6.93
CA ASP A 32 -9.75 1.01 7.25
C ASP A 32 -9.36 0.05 6.11
N LEU A 33 -8.07 -0.02 5.79
CA LEU A 33 -7.53 -0.98 4.83
C LEU A 33 -7.76 -2.43 5.28
N GLU A 34 -7.79 -2.67 6.59
CA GLU A 34 -7.98 -4.00 7.17
C GLU A 34 -9.42 -4.51 7.02
N ASN A 35 -10.37 -3.64 6.65
CA ASN A 35 -11.76 -3.99 6.40
C ASN A 35 -12.39 -3.06 5.35
N LEU A 36 -12.22 -3.39 4.07
CA LEU A 36 -12.65 -2.55 2.95
C LEU A 36 -14.15 -2.71 2.68
N PRO A 37 -14.95 -1.62 2.69
CA PRO A 37 -16.37 -1.63 2.33
C PRO A 37 -16.56 -1.68 0.80
N ILE A 38 -15.81 -2.56 0.16
CA ILE A 38 -15.73 -2.73 -1.30
C ILE A 38 -16.04 -4.19 -1.58
N ARG A 39 -16.90 -4.45 -2.56
CA ARG A 39 -17.27 -5.81 -2.97
C ARG A 39 -16.05 -6.56 -3.53
N ASP A 40 -16.05 -7.87 -3.35
CA ASP A 40 -15.11 -8.79 -3.98
C ASP A 40 -15.02 -8.58 -5.50
N CYS A 41 -13.83 -8.80 -6.05
CA CYS A 41 -13.61 -8.90 -7.50
C CYS A 41 -14.20 -7.74 -8.33
N CYS A 42 -14.13 -6.50 -7.84
CA CYS A 42 -14.67 -5.34 -8.55
C CYS A 42 -13.61 -4.29 -8.95
N ILE A 43 -12.42 -4.33 -8.36
CA ILE A 43 -11.33 -3.39 -8.63
C ILE A 43 -10.37 -3.98 -9.66
N ASN A 44 -9.97 -3.18 -10.65
CA ASN A 44 -9.00 -3.60 -11.66
C ASN A 44 -7.56 -3.34 -11.21
N LYS A 45 -7.32 -2.20 -10.55
CA LYS A 45 -5.98 -1.76 -10.15
C LYS A 45 -6.00 -1.16 -8.76
N VAL A 46 -5.00 -1.48 -7.97
CA VAL A 46 -4.77 -0.88 -6.66
C VAL A 46 -3.41 -0.19 -6.65
N TYR A 47 -3.40 1.08 -6.29
CA TYR A 47 -2.21 1.84 -5.96
C TYR A 47 -2.18 2.10 -4.46
N SER A 48 -1.01 2.04 -3.84
CA SER A 48 -0.82 2.50 -2.47
C SER A 48 0.59 3.01 -2.27
N ARG A 49 0.74 4.12 -1.53
CA ARG A 49 2.05 4.75 -1.32
C ARG A 49 2.32 5.01 0.14
N ARG A 50 3.26 4.23 0.69
CA ARG A 50 3.78 4.35 2.06
C ARG A 50 2.67 4.24 3.11
N VAL A 51 1.73 3.33 2.90
CA VAL A 51 0.61 3.07 3.83
C VAL A 51 0.82 1.73 4.53
N LEU A 52 1.14 0.67 3.77
CA LEU A 52 1.21 -0.70 4.28
C LEU A 52 2.13 -0.88 5.49
N GLN A 53 3.21 -0.09 5.62
CA GLN A 53 4.06 -0.17 6.81
C GLN A 53 3.40 0.33 8.10
N HIS A 54 2.32 1.10 8.00
CA HIS A 54 1.60 1.67 9.14
C HIS A 54 0.33 0.90 9.52
N VAL A 55 -0.05 -0.10 8.71
CA VAL A 55 -1.19 -0.98 8.94
C VAL A 55 -0.83 -1.99 10.02
N GLU A 56 -1.69 -2.21 11.01
CA GLU A 56 -1.38 -3.09 12.13
C GLU A 56 -1.33 -4.55 11.66
N ASP A 57 -2.43 -5.05 11.09
CA ASP A 57 -2.46 -6.30 10.34
C ASP A 57 -2.25 -6.06 8.84
N TYR A 58 -1.00 -5.77 8.47
CA TYR A 58 -0.65 -5.61 7.05
C TYR A 58 -0.90 -6.87 6.21
N ILE A 59 -0.97 -8.06 6.83
CA ILE A 59 -1.28 -9.31 6.12
C ILE A 59 -2.78 -9.38 5.82
N GLY A 60 -3.63 -9.04 6.79
CA GLY A 60 -5.06 -8.82 6.61
C GLY A 60 -5.35 -7.78 5.54
N GLY A 61 -4.68 -6.63 5.58
CA GLY A 61 -4.79 -5.60 4.54
C GLY A 61 -4.38 -6.09 3.13
N LEU A 62 -3.33 -6.93 3.01
CA LEU A 62 -2.99 -7.56 1.73
C LEU A 62 -4.04 -8.56 1.24
N LYS A 63 -4.70 -9.29 2.15
CA LYS A 63 -5.83 -10.18 1.82
C LYS A 63 -7.05 -9.38 1.37
N GLU A 64 -7.35 -8.26 2.02
CA GLU A 64 -8.43 -7.36 1.60
C GLU A 64 -8.18 -6.78 0.21
N ILE A 65 -6.95 -6.33 -0.07
CA ILE A 65 -6.52 -5.90 -1.41
C ILE A 65 -6.74 -7.03 -2.43
N HIS A 66 -6.36 -8.26 -2.10
CA HIS A 66 -6.58 -9.41 -2.98
C HIS A 66 -8.08 -9.69 -3.20
N ARG A 67 -8.90 -9.65 -2.14
CA ARG A 67 -10.35 -9.89 -2.20
C ARG A 67 -11.04 -8.94 -3.18
N ILE A 68 -10.76 -7.63 -3.08
CA ILE A 68 -11.42 -6.61 -3.91
C ILE A 68 -10.96 -6.63 -5.37
N LEU A 69 -9.76 -7.15 -5.65
CA LEU A 69 -9.23 -7.23 -7.01
C LEU A 69 -9.98 -8.27 -7.84
N LYS A 70 -10.25 -7.93 -9.10
CA LYS A 70 -10.66 -8.90 -10.12
C LYS A 70 -9.55 -9.93 -10.35
N PRO A 71 -9.89 -11.17 -10.78
CA PRO A 71 -8.94 -12.06 -11.45
C PRO A 71 -8.07 -11.29 -12.45
N GLY A 72 -6.76 -11.48 -12.39
CA GLY A 72 -5.78 -10.78 -13.24
C GLY A 72 -5.55 -9.29 -12.92
N GLY A 73 -6.25 -8.73 -11.93
CA GLY A 73 -6.10 -7.36 -11.46
C GLY A 73 -4.71 -7.09 -10.86
N ASP A 74 -4.21 -5.86 -11.02
CA ASP A 74 -2.83 -5.51 -10.65
C ASP A 74 -2.73 -4.62 -9.40
N ILE A 75 -1.64 -4.80 -8.66
CA ILE A 75 -1.24 -3.93 -7.56
C ILE A 75 0.03 -3.17 -7.93
N ARG A 76 0.11 -1.93 -7.46
CA ARG A 76 1.35 -1.16 -7.35
C ARG A 76 1.44 -0.54 -5.96
N ILE A 77 2.26 -1.14 -5.10
CA ILE A 77 2.42 -0.71 -3.71
C ILE A 77 3.84 -0.22 -3.49
N ILE A 78 3.99 0.94 -2.88
CA ILE A 78 5.28 1.47 -2.45
C ILE A 78 5.34 1.39 -0.92
N VAL A 79 6.34 0.70 -0.37
CA VAL A 79 6.57 0.62 1.06
C VAL A 79 7.92 1.24 1.43
N ALA A 80 7.96 1.87 2.61
CA ALA A 80 9.17 2.50 3.10
C ALA A 80 10.26 1.45 3.44
N SER A 81 11.51 1.74 3.09
CA SER A 81 12.65 0.93 3.54
C SER A 81 13.17 1.37 4.92
N LEU A 82 14.29 0.79 5.35
CA LEU A 82 15.02 1.21 6.56
C LEU A 82 15.30 2.73 6.58
N TRP A 83 15.64 3.32 5.43
CA TRP A 83 15.84 4.77 5.34
C TRP A 83 14.56 5.54 5.71
N GLY A 84 13.41 5.07 5.22
CA GLY A 84 12.12 5.65 5.55
C GLY A 84 11.77 5.54 7.04
N LEU A 85 12.16 4.43 7.70
CA LEU A 85 12.02 4.25 9.15
C LEU A 85 12.91 5.21 9.94
N LEU A 86 14.19 5.35 9.56
CA LEU A 86 15.11 6.26 10.23
C LEU A 86 14.58 7.69 10.21
N PHE A 87 14.13 8.17 9.05
CA PHE A 87 13.53 9.49 8.98
C PHE A 87 12.17 9.61 9.69
N TYR A 88 11.41 8.52 9.77
CA TYR A 88 10.18 8.49 10.56
C TYR A 88 10.48 8.71 12.04
N LYS A 89 11.52 8.05 12.56
CA LYS A 89 11.97 8.18 13.95
C LYS A 89 12.73 9.48 14.25
N SER A 90 13.38 10.09 13.25
CA SER A 90 14.17 11.31 13.46
C SER A 90 13.35 12.60 13.65
N GLY A 91 12.03 12.55 13.53
CA GLY A 91 11.17 13.74 13.62
C GLY A 91 11.14 14.61 12.35
N PHE A 92 11.97 14.33 11.35
CA PHE A 92 12.02 15.13 10.10
C PHE A 92 10.88 14.83 9.12
N SER A 93 9.97 13.92 9.45
CA SER A 93 8.81 13.59 8.63
C SER A 93 7.57 14.28 9.19
N GLN A 94 6.73 14.88 8.34
CA GLN A 94 5.40 15.36 8.78
C GLN A 94 4.52 14.24 9.36
N SER A 95 4.84 12.98 9.05
CA SER A 95 4.16 11.80 9.60
C SER A 95 4.82 11.24 10.86
N SER A 96 5.98 11.76 11.29
CA SER A 96 6.73 11.26 12.45
C SER A 96 5.85 11.19 13.69
N GLY A 97 5.87 10.04 14.37
CA GLY A 97 5.09 9.80 15.58
C GLY A 97 3.57 9.75 15.39
N LYS A 98 3.03 9.90 14.16
CA LYS A 98 1.58 9.88 13.91
C LYS A 98 0.96 8.48 13.87
N TYR A 99 1.78 7.45 13.67
CA TYR A 99 1.35 6.05 13.60
C TYR A 99 2.13 5.22 14.64
N SER A 100 1.43 4.44 15.45
CA SER A 100 2.06 3.55 16.44
C SER A 100 2.91 2.47 15.78
N THR A 101 2.51 2.03 14.59
CA THR A 101 3.11 0.91 13.88
C THR A 101 4.01 1.35 12.73
N PHE A 102 5.15 0.68 12.59
CA PHE A 102 6.02 0.77 11.42
C PHE A 102 6.66 -0.60 11.12
N HIS A 103 6.12 -1.31 10.14
CA HIS A 103 6.69 -2.56 9.64
C HIS A 103 7.91 -2.30 8.76
N LEU A 104 9.01 -2.98 9.04
CA LEU A 104 10.18 -2.99 8.17
C LEU A 104 10.10 -4.17 7.21
N PHE A 105 10.13 -3.88 5.92
CA PHE A 105 10.03 -4.89 4.89
C PHE A 105 11.39 -5.24 4.27
N THR A 106 11.59 -6.53 4.02
CA THR A 106 12.63 -7.01 3.11
C THR A 106 11.97 -7.51 1.82
N LYS A 107 12.71 -7.45 0.70
CA LYS A 107 12.26 -8.02 -0.57
C LYS A 107 11.82 -9.48 -0.42
N ARG A 108 12.63 -10.29 0.29
CA ARG A 108 12.37 -11.71 0.51
C ARG A 108 11.07 -11.95 1.30
N ASN A 109 10.84 -11.20 2.38
CA ASN A 109 9.62 -11.35 3.17
C ASN A 109 8.38 -10.93 2.38
N LEU A 110 8.42 -9.78 1.71
CA LEU A 110 7.33 -9.30 0.86
C LEU A 110 6.96 -10.32 -0.22
N GLU A 111 7.97 -10.83 -0.95
CA GLU A 111 7.74 -11.81 -2.00
C GLU A 111 7.11 -13.10 -1.45
N LYS A 112 7.61 -13.61 -0.32
CA LYS A 112 7.04 -14.79 0.35
C LYS A 112 5.57 -14.56 0.71
N LYS A 113 5.25 -13.42 1.33
CA LYS A 113 3.87 -13.11 1.77
C LYS A 113 2.92 -12.90 0.60
N LEU A 114 3.35 -12.21 -0.45
CA LEU A 114 2.54 -12.03 -1.65
C LEU A 114 2.22 -13.37 -2.33
N LYS A 115 3.20 -14.29 -2.43
CA LYS A 115 2.96 -15.65 -2.95
C LYS A 115 1.96 -16.43 -2.10
N GLN A 116 2.06 -16.32 -0.77
CA GLN A 116 1.12 -16.97 0.16
C GLN A 116 -0.32 -16.46 0.02
N ILE A 117 -0.52 -15.24 -0.50
CA ILE A 117 -1.82 -14.62 -0.71
C ILE A 117 -2.23 -14.75 -2.20
N ASN A 118 -1.64 -15.68 -2.96
CA ASN A 118 -1.99 -15.94 -4.36
C ASN A 118 -1.83 -14.71 -5.28
N PHE A 119 -0.79 -13.90 -5.03
CA PHE A 119 -0.28 -12.97 -6.03
C PHE A 119 0.77 -13.66 -6.90
N ILE A 120 0.70 -13.38 -8.20
CA ILE A 120 1.62 -13.85 -9.24
C ILE A 120 2.31 -12.67 -9.93
N ASN A 121 3.28 -12.96 -10.80
CA ASN A 121 4.05 -11.96 -11.55
C ASN A 121 4.68 -10.88 -10.63
N ILE A 122 5.15 -11.29 -9.45
CA ILE A 122 5.67 -10.39 -8.42
C ILE A 122 7.02 -9.81 -8.85
N LYS A 123 7.06 -8.49 -8.99
CA LYS A 123 8.27 -7.70 -9.24
C LYS A 123 8.45 -6.70 -8.11
N ILE A 124 9.55 -6.85 -7.36
CA ILE A 124 9.93 -5.92 -6.29
C ILE A 124 11.23 -5.22 -6.67
N THR A 125 11.16 -3.91 -6.86
CA THR A 125 12.29 -3.06 -7.24
C THR A 125 12.59 -2.03 -6.16
N ARG A 126 13.87 -1.66 -6.02
CA ARG A 126 14.24 -0.47 -5.25
C ARG A 126 13.98 0.75 -6.13
N ILE A 127 13.27 1.72 -5.59
CA ILE A 127 13.06 3.02 -6.25
C ILE A 127 13.72 4.10 -5.39
N ARG A 128 14.22 5.16 -6.02
CA ARG A 128 14.76 6.30 -5.29
C ARG A 128 13.67 6.85 -4.36
N SER A 129 13.99 7.04 -3.09
CA SER A 129 13.03 7.62 -2.15
C SER A 129 12.62 9.01 -2.64
N HIS A 130 11.37 9.39 -2.37
CA HIS A 130 10.86 10.75 -2.62
C HIS A 130 11.73 11.86 -1.97
N ARG A 131 12.51 11.52 -0.94
CA ARG A 131 13.45 12.43 -0.26
C ARG A 131 14.81 12.54 -0.94
N LYS A 132 14.98 11.87 -2.09
CA LYS A 132 16.23 11.78 -2.86
C LYS A 132 17.41 11.12 -2.13
N ILE A 133 17.21 10.65 -0.89
CA ILE A 133 18.17 9.92 -0.05
C ILE A 133 17.60 8.53 0.28
N GLY A 134 18.42 7.50 0.08
CA GLY A 134 18.00 6.11 0.25
C GLY A 134 17.02 5.63 -0.82
N TYR A 135 16.35 4.53 -0.53
CA TYR A 135 15.40 3.89 -1.44
C TYR A 135 14.11 3.50 -0.72
N ASP A 136 13.05 3.27 -1.48
CA ASP A 136 11.83 2.58 -1.05
C ASP A 136 11.68 1.29 -1.88
N PHE A 137 10.83 0.37 -1.45
CA PHE A 137 10.47 -0.79 -2.28
C PHE A 137 9.19 -0.50 -3.03
N GLN A 138 9.22 -0.68 -4.36
CA GLN A 138 8.03 -0.74 -5.19
C GLN A 138 7.72 -2.19 -5.52
N ILE A 139 6.49 -2.57 -5.27
CA ILE A 139 5.91 -3.88 -5.55
C ILE A 139 4.96 -3.70 -6.73
N ALA A 140 5.11 -4.55 -7.73
CA ALA A 140 4.10 -4.78 -8.77
C ALA A 140 3.77 -6.28 -8.77
N ALA A 141 2.49 -6.63 -8.74
CA ALA A 141 2.04 -8.02 -8.80
C ALA A 141 0.61 -8.09 -9.34
N LYS A 142 0.15 -9.30 -9.67
CA LYS A 142 -1.22 -9.55 -10.12
C LYS A 142 -1.92 -10.57 -9.24
N LYS A 143 -3.22 -10.42 -9.05
CA LYS A 143 -4.05 -11.50 -8.51
C LYS A 143 -4.05 -12.67 -9.49
N MET A 144 -3.81 -13.88 -8.99
CA MET A 144 -3.98 -15.11 -9.77
C MET A 144 -5.43 -15.21 -10.26
N ASP A 145 -5.60 -15.68 -11.51
CA ASP A 145 -6.92 -15.85 -12.12
C ASP A 145 -7.79 -16.87 -11.36
#